data_AF-A0A6P3GWN0-F1
#
_entry.id   AF-A0A6P3GWN0-F1
#
_cell.length_a   1.000
_cell.length_b   1.000
_cell.length_c   1.000
_cell.angle_alpha   90.00
_cell.angle_beta   90.00
_cell.angle_gamma   90.00
#
_symmetry.space_group_name_H-M   'P 1'
#
loop_
_entity.id
_entity.type
_entity.pdbx_description
1 polymer ?
#
loop_
_entity_poly.entity_id
_entity_poly.type
_entity_poly.pdbx_seq_one_letter_code
_entity_poly.pdbx_strand_id
1 'polypeptide(L)'
;MAFEGIRATIHFLSSHSSPRMLTAALLALLCASASATAIQPRASSYSGEYGGGVGERFSQSGNQLDGPITAIRIRVSNYYIVGLQVRYGTVWSDYVGGTSGDLDEIFLYPGESIVQVSGKYKTYLRKLVFVTDKFRFLSFGKDTGTSFNAVPLYPNTVLRFISGRAGSLIDAIGFHWDLYPSDYESC
;
A
#
# COMPACT_ATOMS: atom_id res chain seq x y z
N MET A 1 -3.29 19.97 -86.45
CA MET A 1 -3.75 18.92 -85.52
C MET A 1 -3.75 19.55 -84.14
N ALA A 2 -4.94 19.94 -83.66
CA ALA A 2 -5.13 20.61 -82.38
C ALA A 2 -5.29 19.54 -81.29
N PHE A 3 -4.68 19.74 -80.12
CA PHE A 3 -5.01 19.03 -78.90
C PHE A 3 -5.24 20.05 -77.79
N GLU A 4 -6.48 20.10 -77.33
CA GLU A 4 -6.92 20.91 -76.19
C GLU A 4 -6.31 20.41 -74.89
N GLY A 5 -5.81 21.33 -74.06
CA GLY A 5 -5.41 21.05 -72.69
C GLY A 5 -6.61 21.09 -71.76
N ILE A 6 -6.90 19.98 -71.09
CA ILE A 6 -7.92 19.88 -70.04
C ILE A 6 -7.42 20.64 -68.80
N ARG A 7 -8.16 21.68 -68.38
CA ARG A 7 -7.95 22.39 -67.11
C ARG A 7 -8.79 21.71 -66.02
N ALA A 8 -8.14 21.01 -65.09
CA ALA A 8 -8.79 20.50 -63.89
C ALA A 8 -8.84 21.61 -62.82
N THR A 9 -10.04 22.09 -62.51
CA THR A 9 -10.28 23.06 -61.43
C THR A 9 -10.34 22.32 -60.10
N ILE A 10 -9.35 22.53 -59.23
CA ILE A 10 -9.39 22.05 -57.84
C ILE A 10 -10.25 23.03 -57.03
N HIS A 11 -11.45 22.61 -56.66
CA HIS A 11 -12.26 23.33 -55.68
C HIS A 11 -11.68 23.10 -54.28
N PHE A 12 -10.92 24.07 -53.78
CA PHE A 12 -10.65 24.17 -52.34
C PHE A 12 -11.95 24.59 -51.64
N LEU A 13 -12.64 23.64 -51.02
CA LEU A 13 -13.67 23.94 -50.04
C LEU A 13 -12.98 24.54 -48.82
N SER A 14 -12.93 25.87 -48.78
CA SER A 14 -12.48 26.63 -47.62
C SER A 14 -13.54 26.54 -46.52
N SER A 15 -13.38 25.58 -45.62
CA SER A 15 -14.16 25.54 -44.38
C SER A 15 -13.73 26.72 -43.50
N HIS A 16 -14.45 27.83 -43.60
CA HIS A 16 -14.31 28.97 -42.69
C HIS A 16 -15.00 28.62 -41.37
N SER A 17 -14.26 27.98 -40.46
CA SER A 17 -14.68 27.88 -39.07
C SER A 17 -14.77 29.28 -38.48
N SER A 18 -15.98 29.69 -38.05
CA SER A 18 -16.16 31.02 -37.45
C SER A 18 -15.29 31.16 -36.18
N PRO A 19 -14.76 32.35 -35.86
CA PRO A 19 -13.96 32.55 -34.65
C PRO A 19 -14.71 32.14 -33.38
N ARG A 20 -16.06 32.23 -33.38
CA ARG A 20 -16.90 31.74 -32.27
C ARG A 20 -16.90 30.21 -32.16
N MET A 21 -16.94 29.48 -33.28
CA MET A 21 -16.80 28.02 -33.30
C MET A 21 -15.40 27.57 -32.86
N LEU A 22 -14.36 28.28 -33.30
CA LEU A 22 -12.98 27.97 -32.90
C LEU A 22 -12.78 28.19 -31.41
N THR A 23 -13.32 29.28 -30.86
CA THR A 23 -13.24 29.60 -29.43
C THR A 23 -14.02 28.58 -28.60
N ALA A 24 -15.22 28.20 -29.04
CA ALA A 24 -16.02 27.17 -28.36
C ALA A 24 -15.35 25.79 -28.40
N ALA A 25 -14.73 25.42 -29.53
CA ALA A 25 -13.96 24.18 -29.64
C ALA A 25 -12.73 24.18 -28.71
N LEU A 26 -11.97 25.30 -28.68
CA LEU A 26 -10.83 25.46 -27.79
C LEU A 26 -11.25 25.41 -26.31
N LEU A 27 -12.37 26.05 -25.94
CA LEU A 27 -12.90 25.99 -24.58
C LEU A 27 -13.34 24.56 -24.20
N ALA A 28 -14.00 23.84 -25.11
CA ALA A 28 -14.42 22.46 -24.89
C ALA A 28 -13.21 21.51 -24.73
N LEU A 29 -12.16 21.69 -25.54
CA LEU A 29 -10.89 20.97 -25.41
C LEU A 29 -10.19 21.29 -24.07
N LEU A 30 -10.21 22.54 -23.62
CA LEU A 30 -9.66 22.97 -22.34
C LEU A 30 -10.45 22.41 -21.14
N CYS A 31 -11.78 22.34 -21.25
CA CYS A 31 -12.63 21.71 -20.24
C CYS A 31 -12.43 20.19 -20.19
N ALA A 32 -12.24 19.53 -21.34
CA ALA A 32 -11.97 18.10 -21.40
C ALA A 32 -10.60 17.74 -20.81
N SER A 33 -9.57 18.58 -20.99
CA SER A 33 -8.25 18.36 -20.38
C SER A 33 -8.24 18.68 -18.88
N ALA A 34 -9.01 19.67 -18.41
CA ALA A 34 -9.19 19.92 -16.98
C ALA A 34 -9.98 18.80 -16.27
N SER A 35 -10.79 18.04 -17.02
CA SER A 35 -11.58 16.90 -16.52
C SER A 35 -10.86 15.56 -16.67
N ALA A 36 -9.71 15.52 -17.33
CA ALA A 36 -8.87 14.34 -17.39
C ALA A 36 -8.24 14.14 -16.01
N THR A 37 -8.96 13.43 -15.13
CA THR A 37 -8.36 12.85 -13.94
C THR A 37 -7.15 12.06 -14.41
N ALA A 38 -5.94 12.50 -14.05
CA ALA A 38 -4.76 11.67 -14.20
C ALA A 38 -5.11 10.31 -13.57
N ILE A 39 -5.16 9.25 -14.38
CA ILE A 39 -5.31 7.89 -13.88
C ILE A 39 -3.99 7.60 -13.16
N GLN A 40 -3.88 8.04 -11.91
CA GLN A 40 -2.78 7.60 -11.08
C GLN A 40 -2.97 6.08 -10.88
N PRO A 41 -1.92 5.28 -11.12
CA PRO A 41 -1.97 3.86 -10.79
C PRO A 41 -2.38 3.72 -9.33
N ARG A 42 -3.44 2.93 -9.06
CA ARG A 42 -3.72 2.53 -7.68
C ARG A 42 -2.53 1.72 -7.20
N ALA A 43 -1.97 2.13 -6.06
CA ALA A 43 -0.89 1.42 -5.41
C ALA A 43 -1.26 0.99 -3.98
N SER A 44 -2.20 1.67 -3.32
CA SER A 44 -2.67 1.23 -2.02
C SER A 44 -3.56 -0.01 -2.10
N SER A 45 -3.25 -1.02 -1.29
CA SER A 45 -4.13 -2.19 -1.07
C SER A 45 -4.14 -2.64 0.38
N TYR A 46 -5.14 -3.43 0.76
CA TYR A 46 -5.34 -3.91 2.12
C TYR A 46 -5.52 -5.43 2.16
N SER A 47 -4.93 -6.08 3.16
CA SER A 47 -5.10 -7.51 3.44
C SER A 47 -5.52 -7.70 4.90
N GLY A 48 -6.75 -8.16 5.14
CA GLY A 48 -7.26 -8.41 6.48
C GLY A 48 -8.79 -8.30 6.58
N GLU A 49 -9.36 -8.32 7.80
CA GLU A 49 -8.67 -8.49 9.09
C GLU A 49 -8.52 -9.98 9.45
N TYR A 50 -7.32 -10.42 9.83
CA TYR A 50 -7.03 -11.80 10.21
C TYR A 50 -7.06 -11.95 11.73
N GLY A 51 -8.09 -12.59 12.27
CA GLY A 51 -8.22 -12.81 13.71
C GLY A 51 -9.67 -12.85 14.19
N GLY A 52 -9.89 -12.54 15.47
CA GLY A 52 -11.20 -12.42 16.10
C GLY A 52 -11.77 -11.00 16.07
N GLY A 53 -13.07 -10.88 16.33
CA GLY A 53 -13.79 -9.59 16.33
C GLY A 53 -13.80 -8.83 17.66
N VAL A 54 -13.08 -9.30 18.68
CA VAL A 54 -13.03 -8.70 20.03
C VAL A 54 -11.91 -7.63 20.09
N GLY A 55 -11.69 -6.98 21.22
CA GLY A 55 -10.63 -5.98 21.41
C GLY A 55 -10.98 -4.60 20.82
N GLU A 56 -10.14 -3.62 21.15
CA GLU A 56 -10.26 -2.25 20.64
C GLU A 56 -9.52 -2.09 19.32
N ARG A 57 -10.06 -1.29 18.41
CA ARG A 57 -9.42 -1.04 17.10
C ARG A 57 -8.17 -0.19 17.28
N PHE A 58 -7.12 -0.52 16.54
CA PHE A 58 -5.95 0.35 16.37
C PHE A 58 -5.61 0.48 14.88
N SER A 59 -4.97 1.59 14.53
CA SER A 59 -4.43 1.83 13.20
C SER A 59 -3.18 2.67 13.31
N GLN A 60 -2.11 2.24 12.65
CA GLN A 60 -0.85 2.98 12.56
C GLN A 60 -0.75 3.80 11.26
N SER A 61 -1.89 4.11 10.65
CA SER A 61 -1.94 4.89 9.40
C SER A 61 -1.28 6.27 9.49
N GLY A 62 -1.26 6.93 10.66
CA GLY A 62 -0.55 8.19 10.85
C GLY A 62 0.97 8.02 10.90
N ASN A 63 1.45 6.88 11.43
CA ASN A 63 2.89 6.63 11.64
C ASN A 63 3.66 6.45 10.33
N GLN A 64 2.98 6.14 9.22
CA GLN A 64 3.65 6.03 7.92
C GLN A 64 4.31 7.35 7.46
N LEU A 65 3.92 8.49 8.06
CA LEU A 65 4.52 9.80 7.85
C LEU A 65 5.90 9.95 8.53
N ASP A 66 6.19 9.13 9.54
CA ASP A 66 7.49 9.14 10.24
C ASP A 66 8.58 8.40 9.43
N GLY A 67 8.18 7.62 8.42
CA GLY A 67 9.07 6.94 7.48
C GLY A 67 8.66 5.49 7.15
N PRO A 68 9.54 4.71 6.49
CA PRO A 68 9.33 3.29 6.24
C PRO A 68 9.42 2.45 7.52
N ILE A 69 8.88 1.23 7.50
CA ILE A 69 9.06 0.30 8.62
C ILE A 69 10.55 -0.05 8.74
N THR A 70 11.17 0.20 9.89
CA THR A 70 12.60 -0.08 10.13
C THR A 70 12.85 -1.09 11.24
N ALA A 71 11.86 -1.36 12.09
CA ALA A 71 11.97 -2.37 13.14
C ALA A 71 10.58 -2.84 13.59
N ILE A 72 10.53 -4.04 14.16
CA ILE A 72 9.31 -4.61 14.73
C ILE A 72 9.64 -5.18 16.11
N ARG A 73 8.80 -4.86 17.08
CA ARG A 73 8.71 -5.54 18.38
C ARG A 73 7.47 -6.39 18.43
N ILE A 74 7.63 -7.64 18.84
CA ILE A 74 6.53 -8.58 19.00
C ILE A 74 6.66 -9.24 20.35
N ARG A 75 5.65 -9.07 21.19
CA ARG A 75 5.56 -9.82 22.44
C ARG A 75 4.89 -11.15 22.19
N VAL A 76 5.52 -12.23 22.60
CA VAL A 76 5.02 -13.60 22.41
C VAL A 76 4.90 -14.31 23.75
N SER A 77 3.83 -15.10 23.88
CA SER A 77 3.67 -16.04 24.98
C SER A 77 3.71 -17.48 24.47
N ASN A 78 3.46 -18.44 25.35
CA ASN A 78 3.40 -19.86 24.99
C ASN A 78 2.42 -20.17 23.86
N TYR A 79 1.42 -19.33 23.60
CA TYR A 79 0.36 -19.62 22.62
C TYR A 79 -0.01 -18.48 21.67
N TYR A 80 0.34 -17.23 21.99
CA TYR A 80 -0.24 -16.04 21.37
C TYR A 80 0.81 -15.00 21.01
N ILE A 81 0.48 -14.20 19.99
CA ILE A 81 1.05 -12.86 19.84
C ILE A 81 0.29 -11.96 20.83
N VAL A 82 1.03 -11.43 21.80
CA VAL A 82 0.47 -10.69 22.94
C VAL A 82 0.44 -9.20 22.67
N GLY A 83 1.46 -8.67 22.00
CA GLY A 83 1.56 -7.25 21.71
C GLY A 83 2.49 -6.94 20.55
N LEU A 84 2.32 -5.74 20.01
CA LEU A 84 3.02 -5.26 18.82
C LEU A 84 3.46 -3.81 19.00
N GLN A 85 4.63 -3.51 18.46
CA GLN A 85 5.12 -2.14 18.25
C GLN A 85 5.89 -2.14 16.93
N VAL A 86 5.69 -1.12 16.10
CA VAL A 86 6.39 -1.00 14.81
C VAL A 86 7.13 0.32 14.79
N ARG A 87 8.34 0.30 14.29
CA ARG A 87 9.15 1.50 14.12
C ARG A 87 9.03 2.01 12.70
N TYR A 88 8.65 3.27 12.56
CA TYR A 88 8.49 4.00 11.31
C TYR A 88 9.57 5.08 11.22
N GLY A 89 10.46 4.97 10.24
CA GLY A 89 11.68 5.76 10.16
C GLY A 89 12.50 5.57 11.43
N THR A 90 12.52 6.60 12.29
CA THR A 90 13.20 6.53 13.59
C THR A 90 12.29 6.44 14.82
N VAL A 91 10.98 6.54 14.62
CA VAL A 91 9.96 6.70 15.65
C VAL A 91 9.23 5.38 15.88
N TRP A 92 9.11 4.96 17.13
CA TRP A 92 8.27 3.81 17.48
C TRP A 92 6.81 4.24 17.59
N SER A 93 5.89 3.44 17.07
CA SER A 93 4.46 3.61 17.33
C SER A 93 4.13 3.35 18.80
N ASP A 94 2.92 3.74 19.21
CA ASP A 94 2.38 3.32 20.50
C ASP A 94 2.29 1.79 20.55
N TYR A 95 2.65 1.24 21.71
CA TYR A 95 2.56 -0.19 21.96
C TYR A 95 1.09 -0.61 22.08
N VAL A 96 0.71 -1.69 21.39
CA VAL A 96 -0.64 -2.28 21.47
C VAL A 96 -0.57 -3.72 21.98
N GLY A 97 -1.61 -4.14 22.72
CA GLY A 97 -1.72 -5.48 23.29
C GLY A 97 -1.31 -5.57 24.76
N GLY A 98 -1.15 -6.80 25.26
CA GLY A 98 -0.81 -7.07 26.65
C GLY A 98 0.69 -7.01 26.95
N THR A 99 1.04 -7.23 28.22
CA THR A 99 2.43 -7.16 28.71
C THR A 99 3.03 -8.52 29.10
N SER A 100 2.25 -9.61 29.03
CA SER A 100 2.71 -10.94 29.42
C SER A 100 3.54 -11.63 28.31
N GLY A 101 4.61 -12.32 28.70
CA GLY A 101 5.50 -13.03 27.77
C GLY A 101 6.74 -12.23 27.38
N ASP A 102 7.51 -12.77 26.44
CA ASP A 102 8.82 -12.27 26.06
C ASP A 102 8.73 -11.30 24.89
N LEU A 103 9.56 -10.25 24.91
CA LEU A 103 9.58 -9.24 23.86
C LEU A 103 10.73 -9.53 22.90
N ASP A 104 10.39 -9.91 21.67
CA ASP A 104 11.36 -9.99 20.59
C ASP A 104 11.42 -8.66 19.84
N GLU A 105 12.62 -8.25 19.43
CA GLU A 105 12.86 -7.04 18.66
C GLU A 105 13.76 -7.37 17.46
N ILE A 106 13.36 -6.91 16.27
CA ILE A 106 14.17 -7.07 15.07
C ILE A 106 14.23 -5.77 14.28
N PHE A 107 15.43 -5.44 13.83
CA PHE A 107 15.66 -4.36 12.88
C PHE A 107 15.70 -4.90 11.44
N LEU A 108 15.10 -4.13 10.55
CA LEU A 108 15.27 -4.29 9.12
C LEU A 108 16.61 -3.66 8.71
N TYR A 109 17.25 -4.24 7.70
CA TYR A 109 18.43 -3.63 7.09
C TYR A 109 18.04 -2.33 6.38
N PRO A 110 18.99 -1.40 6.17
CA PRO A 110 18.73 -0.21 5.37
C PRO A 110 18.13 -0.57 4.00
N GLY A 111 17.03 0.08 3.63
CA GLY A 111 16.29 -0.16 2.38
C GLY A 111 15.58 -1.52 2.27
N GLU A 112 15.59 -2.36 3.32
CA GLU A 112 14.82 -3.60 3.33
C GLU A 112 13.33 -3.32 3.57
N SER A 113 12.47 -3.99 2.81
CA SER A 113 11.02 -3.85 2.91
C SER A 113 10.33 -5.20 3.09
N ILE A 114 9.21 -5.19 3.81
CA ILE A 114 8.34 -6.36 3.95
C ILE A 114 7.42 -6.43 2.74
N VAL A 115 7.47 -7.55 2.04
CA VAL A 115 6.75 -7.77 0.77
C VAL A 115 5.66 -8.84 0.89
N GLN A 116 5.68 -9.61 1.97
CA GLN A 116 4.65 -10.60 2.25
C GLN A 116 4.57 -10.83 3.76
N VAL A 117 3.37 -11.05 4.26
CA VAL A 117 3.15 -11.49 5.64
C VAL A 117 2.29 -12.75 5.62
N SER A 118 2.73 -13.78 6.32
CA SER A 118 1.90 -14.96 6.58
C SER A 118 1.77 -15.18 8.07
N GLY A 119 0.81 -16.01 8.47
CA GLY A 119 0.61 -16.23 9.88
C GLY A 119 -0.46 -17.24 10.18
N LYS A 120 -0.76 -17.33 11.48
CA LYS A 120 -1.83 -18.19 12.00
C LYS A 120 -2.62 -17.50 13.09
N TYR A 121 -3.93 -17.78 13.15
CA TYR A 121 -4.83 -17.26 14.16
C TYR A 121 -5.89 -18.30 14.56
N LYS A 122 -6.53 -18.06 15.72
CA LYS A 122 -7.82 -18.67 16.11
C LYS A 122 -8.77 -17.53 16.48
N THR A 123 -9.16 -17.42 17.74
CA THR A 123 -9.79 -16.21 18.28
C THR A 123 -8.79 -15.05 18.39
N TYR A 124 -7.52 -15.36 18.61
CA TYR A 124 -6.41 -14.40 18.72
C TYR A 124 -5.31 -14.76 17.72
N LEU A 125 -4.46 -13.78 17.40
CA LEU A 125 -3.29 -13.97 16.56
C LEU A 125 -2.25 -14.86 17.27
N ARG A 126 -1.65 -15.81 16.54
CA ARG A 126 -0.75 -16.82 17.11
C ARG A 126 0.61 -16.86 16.46
N LYS A 127 0.71 -16.58 15.16
CA LYS A 127 1.96 -16.58 14.42
C LYS A 127 1.98 -15.47 13.39
N LEU A 128 3.15 -14.87 13.22
CA LEU A 128 3.47 -13.95 12.14
C LEU A 128 4.81 -14.37 11.53
N VAL A 129 4.89 -14.31 10.21
CA VAL A 129 6.14 -14.46 9.46
C VAL A 129 6.17 -13.34 8.45
N PHE A 130 7.09 -12.40 8.64
CA PHE A 130 7.36 -11.32 7.69
C PHE A 130 8.44 -11.78 6.71
N VAL A 131 8.12 -11.70 5.42
CA VAL A 131 9.06 -12.00 4.34
C VAL A 131 9.50 -10.67 3.73
N THR A 132 10.81 -10.51 3.59
CA THR A 132 11.40 -9.27 3.08
C THR A 132 11.95 -9.42 1.66
N ASP A 133 12.13 -8.31 0.98
CA ASP A 133 12.79 -8.23 -0.34
C ASP A 133 14.29 -8.60 -0.31
N LYS A 134 14.90 -8.71 0.88
CA LYS A 134 16.24 -9.25 1.12
C LYS A 134 16.23 -10.75 1.46
N PHE A 135 15.16 -11.47 1.14
CA PHE A 135 15.00 -12.91 1.35
C PHE A 135 15.11 -13.36 2.82
N ARG A 136 14.76 -12.49 3.77
CA ARG A 136 14.68 -12.87 5.19
C ARG A 136 13.27 -13.32 5.55
N PHE A 137 13.21 -14.28 6.47
CA PHE A 137 11.96 -14.80 7.05
C PHE A 137 11.97 -14.52 8.55
N LEU A 138 11.26 -13.48 8.98
CA LEU A 138 11.22 -13.03 10.37
C LEU A 138 9.98 -13.65 11.04
N SER A 139 10.17 -14.76 11.75
CA SER A 139 9.09 -15.60 12.28
C SER A 139 8.91 -15.45 13.79
N PHE A 140 7.67 -15.24 14.22
CA PHE A 140 7.27 -15.03 15.62
C PHE A 140 6.04 -15.85 15.99
N GLY A 141 5.96 -16.31 17.23
CA GLY A 141 4.80 -17.01 17.77
C GLY A 141 4.79 -18.52 17.50
N LYS A 142 3.59 -19.13 17.46
CA LYS A 142 3.39 -20.59 17.48
C LYS A 142 2.59 -21.10 16.30
N ASP A 143 3.04 -22.22 15.74
CA ASP A 143 2.53 -22.77 14.47
C ASP A 143 1.21 -23.55 14.63
N THR A 144 0.14 -22.88 15.06
CA THR A 144 -1.18 -23.51 15.25
C THR A 144 -2.33 -22.55 14.93
N GLY A 145 -3.43 -23.09 14.38
CA GLY A 145 -4.61 -22.34 13.97
C GLY A 145 -4.76 -22.21 12.45
N THR A 146 -5.72 -21.37 12.05
CA THR A 146 -6.04 -21.05 10.66
C THR A 146 -4.91 -20.25 10.04
N SER A 147 -4.38 -20.72 8.91
CA SER A 147 -3.33 -20.02 8.17
C SER A 147 -3.89 -18.85 7.37
N PHE A 148 -3.10 -17.80 7.22
CA PHE A 148 -3.30 -16.78 6.19
C PHE A 148 -2.00 -16.47 5.47
N ASN A 149 -2.13 -15.90 4.27
CA ASN A 149 -1.04 -15.35 3.48
C ASN A 149 -1.52 -14.03 2.87
N ALA A 150 -0.79 -12.95 3.13
CA ALA A 150 -1.09 -11.60 2.72
C ALA A 150 0.06 -11.09 1.83
N VAL A 151 -0.30 -10.70 0.62
CA VAL A 151 0.58 -10.12 -0.40
C VAL A 151 -0.07 -8.85 -0.95
N PRO A 152 0.72 -7.85 -1.38
CA PRO A 152 0.18 -6.66 -2.01
C PRO A 152 -0.59 -6.99 -3.29
N LEU A 153 -1.66 -6.23 -3.56
CA LEU A 153 -2.42 -6.36 -4.80
C LEU A 153 -1.69 -5.74 -6.00
N TYR A 154 -0.91 -4.69 -5.75
CA TYR A 154 -0.29 -3.88 -6.80
C TYR A 154 1.23 -4.12 -6.87
N PRO A 155 1.82 -4.14 -8.08
CA PRO A 155 3.26 -4.30 -8.26
C PRO A 155 4.05 -3.21 -7.54
N ASN A 156 5.26 -3.57 -7.07
CA ASN A 156 6.22 -2.64 -6.47
C ASN A 156 5.70 -1.92 -5.22
N THR A 157 4.78 -2.55 -4.49
CA THR A 157 4.25 -2.05 -3.22
C THR A 157 4.71 -2.93 -2.08
N VAL A 158 4.86 -2.33 -0.91
CA VAL A 158 5.45 -2.93 0.30
C VAL A 158 4.55 -2.64 1.49
N LEU A 159 4.77 -3.33 2.61
CA LEU A 159 4.02 -3.07 3.84
C LEU A 159 4.34 -1.66 4.34
N ARG A 160 3.32 -0.81 4.43
CA ARG A 160 3.44 0.58 4.86
C ARG A 160 3.07 0.80 6.29
N PHE A 161 2.02 0.14 6.77
CA PHE A 161 1.61 0.18 8.16
C PHE A 161 0.68 -0.99 8.48
N ILE A 162 0.43 -1.18 9.77
CA ILE A 162 -0.50 -2.20 10.27
C ILE A 162 -1.71 -1.55 10.97
N SER A 163 -2.81 -2.28 10.95
CA SER A 163 -3.98 -2.00 11.78
C SER A 163 -4.47 -3.29 12.42
N GLY A 164 -5.48 -3.21 13.28
CA GLY A 164 -6.10 -4.42 13.80
C GLY A 164 -6.93 -4.16 15.04
N ARG A 165 -6.99 -5.18 15.88
CA ARG A 165 -7.70 -5.17 17.16
C ARG A 165 -6.82 -5.73 18.25
N ALA A 166 -6.83 -5.08 19.41
CA ALA A 166 -6.02 -5.48 20.55
C ALA A 166 -6.73 -5.25 21.88
N GLY A 167 -6.43 -6.13 22.83
CA GLY A 167 -6.76 -6.00 24.25
C GLY A 167 -5.57 -6.47 25.08
N SER A 168 -5.77 -7.50 25.92
CA SER A 168 -4.65 -8.18 26.58
C SER A 168 -3.81 -9.06 25.63
N LEU A 169 -4.27 -9.26 24.40
CA LEU A 169 -3.62 -9.99 23.31
C LEU A 169 -3.84 -9.22 22.01
N ILE A 170 -3.22 -9.66 20.91
CA ILE A 170 -3.60 -9.22 19.57
C ILE A 170 -4.77 -10.08 19.07
N ASP A 171 -5.95 -9.49 18.99
CA ASP A 171 -7.18 -10.14 18.55
C ASP A 171 -7.17 -10.38 17.04
N ALA A 172 -6.83 -9.34 16.28
CA ALA A 172 -6.79 -9.40 14.83
C ALA A 172 -5.81 -8.37 14.23
N ILE A 173 -5.39 -8.63 12.99
CA ILE A 173 -4.38 -7.82 12.31
C ILE A 173 -4.74 -7.61 10.83
N GLY A 174 -4.43 -6.43 10.32
CA GLY A 174 -4.55 -6.05 8.92
C GLY A 174 -3.27 -5.36 8.42
N PHE A 175 -2.97 -5.59 7.15
CA PHE A 175 -1.76 -5.11 6.48
C PHE A 175 -2.13 -4.13 5.38
N HIS A 176 -1.48 -2.97 5.38
CA HIS A 176 -1.71 -1.91 4.42
C HIS A 176 -0.47 -1.76 3.55
N TRP A 177 -0.65 -1.94 2.25
CA TRP A 177 0.40 -1.95 1.25
C TRP A 177 0.32 -0.68 0.43
N ASP A 178 1.47 -0.10 0.08
CA ASP A 178 1.57 1.02 -0.86
C ASP A 178 3.01 1.13 -1.39
N LEU A 179 3.27 2.11 -2.25
CA LEU A 179 4.61 2.44 -2.72
C LEU A 179 5.56 2.75 -1.56
N TYR A 180 6.83 2.39 -1.74
CA TYR A 180 7.88 2.83 -0.84
C TYR A 180 7.97 4.37 -0.82
N PRO A 181 8.24 5.03 0.32
CA PRO A 181 8.33 6.48 0.40
C PRO A 181 9.45 7.01 -0.49
N SER A 182 9.11 7.89 -1.44
CA SER A 182 10.06 8.49 -2.37
C SER A 182 11.23 9.21 -1.67
N ASP A 183 10.96 9.85 -0.54
CA ASP A 183 11.95 10.62 0.21
C ASP A 183 13.00 9.74 0.91
N TYR A 184 12.81 8.42 0.88
CA TYR A 184 13.69 7.42 1.48
C TYR A 184 14.35 6.50 0.44
N GLU A 185 14.11 6.72 -0.86
CA GLU A 185 14.73 5.95 -1.96
C GLU A 185 16.24 6.25 -2.14
N SER A 186 16.78 7.30 -1.51
CA SER A 186 18.12 7.84 -1.79
C SER A 186 19.21 7.50 -0.75
N CYS A 187 19.17 6.32 -0.11
CA CYS A 187 20.21 5.87 0.83
C CYS A 187 21.03 4.70 0.29
#